data_AF-A0A081A5Y1-F1
#
_entry.id   AF-A0A081A5Y1-F1
#
_cell.length_a   1.000
_cell.length_b   1.000
_cell.length_c   1.000
_cell.angle_alpha   90.00
_cell.angle_beta   90.00
_cell.angle_gamma   90.00
#
_symmetry.space_group_name_H-M   'P 1'
#
loop_
_entity.id
_entity.type
_entity.pdbx_description
1 polymer ?
#
loop_
_entity_poly.entity_id
_entity_poly.type
_entity_poly.pdbx_seq_one_letter_code
_entity_poly.pdbx_strand_id
1 'polypeptide(L)' 'MIDSKSTIERLTNGKCSEAQKTIDCMFFSIKDAIQDKTIVPMYCPTTKMLADCLTKALGKIRLAENRS' A
#
# COMPACT_ATOMS: atom_id res chain seq x y z
N MET A 1 2.79 5.69 -2.39
CA MET A 1 2.95 4.65 -3.44
C MET A 1 2.64 3.30 -2.83
N ILE A 2 1.95 2.41 -3.56
CA ILE A 2 1.51 1.09 -3.07
C ILE A 2 1.81 0.05 -4.16
N ASP A 3 2.31 -1.13 -3.78
CA ASP A 3 2.67 -2.20 -4.74
C ASP A 3 1.59 -3.25 -4.96
N SER A 4 0.48 -3.14 -4.24
CA SER A 4 -0.71 -3.97 -4.38
C SER A 4 -1.84 -3.20 -5.08
N LYS A 5 -2.21 -3.65 -6.29
CA LYS A 5 -3.36 -3.08 -7.02
C LYS A 5 -4.70 -3.32 -6.31
N SER A 6 -4.86 -4.48 -5.68
CA SER A 6 -6.08 -4.79 -4.92
C SER A 6 -6.22 -3.88 -3.70
N THR A 7 -5.11 -3.50 -3.06
CA THR A 7 -5.11 -2.53 -1.97
C THR A 7 -5.55 -1.15 -2.46
N ILE A 8 -5.03 -0.69 -3.60
CA ILE A 8 -5.44 0.60 -4.19
C ILE A 8 -6.94 0.59 -4.50
N GLU A 9 -7.42 -0.43 -5.21
CA GLU A 9 -8.84 -0.59 -5.56
C GLU A 9 -9.73 -0.58 -4.30
N ARG A 10 -9.29 -1.24 -3.23
CA ARG A 10 -10.01 -1.26 -1.95
C ARG A 10 -10.05 0.11 -1.26
N LEU A 11 -9.00 0.90 -1.39
CA LEU A 11 -8.96 2.26 -0.83
C LEU A 11 -9.84 3.22 -1.63
N THR A 12 -9.98 3.02 -2.93
CA THR A 12 -10.73 3.91 -3.82
C THR A 12 -12.20 3.52 -4.01
N ASN A 13 -12.57 2.25 -3.80
CA ASN A 13 -13.93 1.79 -4.06
C ASN A 13 -14.97 2.24 -3.02
N GLY A 14 -14.55 2.85 -1.92
CA GLY A 14 -15.44 3.39 -0.88
C GLY A 14 -16.24 2.35 -0.10
N LYS A 15 -15.93 1.04 -0.24
CA LYS A 15 -16.65 -0.04 0.42
C LYS A 15 -15.97 -0.41 1.74
N CYS A 16 -16.78 -0.71 2.75
CA CYS A 16 -16.37 -1.32 4.01
C CYS A 16 -16.94 -2.74 4.08
N SER A 17 -16.15 -3.68 4.59
CA SER A 17 -16.55 -5.07 4.74
C SER A 17 -16.43 -5.48 6.20
N GLU A 18 -17.49 -6.04 6.77
CA GLU A 18 -17.48 -6.52 8.16
C GLU A 18 -16.38 -7.58 8.41
N ALA A 19 -16.04 -8.38 7.39
CA ALA A 19 -14.96 -9.37 7.49
C ALA A 19 -13.55 -8.73 7.64
N GLN A 20 -13.41 -7.45 7.32
CA GLN A 20 -12.14 -6.72 7.35
C GLN A 20 -12.20 -5.45 8.22
N LYS A 21 -13.13 -5.42 9.17
CA LYS A 21 -13.38 -4.28 10.06
C LYS A 21 -12.14 -3.80 10.79
N THR A 22 -11.27 -4.71 11.23
CA THR A 22 -10.00 -4.38 11.89
C THR A 22 -9.09 -3.55 10.98
N ILE A 23 -9.00 -3.90 9.69
CA ILE A 23 -8.21 -3.14 8.70
C ILE A 23 -8.86 -1.78 8.48
N ASP A 24 -10.19 -1.72 8.37
CA ASP A 24 -10.90 -0.46 8.17
C ASP A 24 -10.73 0.51 9.36
N CYS A 25 -10.72 0.00 10.60
CA CYS A 25 -10.43 0.81 11.78
C CYS A 25 -8.97 1.26 11.84
N MET A 26 -8.00 0.36 11.58
CA MET A 26 -6.57 0.70 11.66
C MET A 26 -6.16 1.75 10.63
N PHE A 27 -6.75 1.72 9.43
CA PHE A 27 -6.40 2.63 8.33
C PHE A 27 -7.48 3.68 8.06
N PHE A 28 -8.37 3.94 9.03
CA PHE A 28 -9.48 4.89 8.89
C PHE A 28 -9.02 6.26 8.39
N SER A 29 -8.00 6.86 9.02
CA SER A 29 -7.49 8.18 8.65
C SER A 29 -6.91 8.25 7.23
N ILE A 30 -6.34 7.15 6.73
CA ILE A 30 -5.82 7.09 5.36
C ILE A 30 -6.96 7.00 4.36
N LYS A 31 -8.00 6.20 4.65
CA LYS A 31 -9.20 6.11 3.80
C LYS A 31 -9.89 7.46 3.69
N ASP A 32 -10.02 8.16 4.81
CA ASP A 32 -10.60 9.50 4.90
C ASP A 32 -9.80 10.52 4.06
N ALA A 33 -8.48 10.56 4.24
CA ALA A 33 -7.61 11.44 3.44
C ALA A 33 -7.63 11.14 1.92
N ILE A 34 -7.89 9.89 1.52
CA ILE A 34 -8.07 9.52 0.11
C ILE A 34 -9.44 9.97 -0.40
N GLN A 35 -10.49 9.81 0.41
CA GLN A 35 -11.84 10.24 0.07
C GLN A 35 -11.93 11.76 -0.10
N ASP A 36 -11.23 12.50 0.76
CA ASP A 36 -11.08 13.96 0.69
C ASP A 36 -10.12 14.43 -0.40
N LYS A 37 -9.49 13.49 -1.13
CA LYS A 37 -8.48 13.73 -2.18
C LYS A 37 -7.23 14.46 -1.69
N THR A 38 -7.02 14.52 -0.38
CA THR A 38 -5.77 15.01 0.24
C THR A 38 -4.59 14.12 -0.15
N ILE A 39 -4.83 12.83 -0.35
CA ILE A 39 -3.83 11.85 -0.79
C ILE A 39 -4.34 11.09 -2.00
N VAL A 40 -3.50 10.94 -3.03
CA VAL A 40 -3.81 10.13 -4.22
C VAL A 40 -2.95 8.86 -4.21
N PRO A 41 -3.55 7.66 -4.08
CA PRO A 41 -2.79 6.42 -4.10
C PRO A 41 -2.27 6.14 -5.52
N MET A 42 -0.97 5.90 -5.64
CA MET A 42 -0.30 5.57 -6.91
C MET A 42 0.33 4.18 -6.83
N TYR A 43 0.15 3.41 -7.90
CA TYR A 43 0.75 2.08 -8.05
C TYR A 43 2.26 2.16 -8.30
N CYS A 44 3.03 1.32 -7.60
CA CYS A 44 4.46 1.10 -7.86
C CYS A 44 4.74 -0.40 -7.91
N PRO A 45 5.31 -0.95 -8.99
CA PRO A 45 5.68 -2.37 -9.02
C PRO A 45 6.56 -2.76 -7.83
N THR A 46 6.36 -3.96 -7.28
CA THR A 46 7.14 -4.50 -6.15
C THR A 46 8.65 -4.48 -6.41
N THR A 47 9.09 -4.65 -7.66
CA THR A 47 10.51 -4.57 -8.06
C THR A 47 11.10 -3.16 -7.96
N LYS A 48 10.28 -2.14 -7.72
CA LYS A 48 10.68 -0.73 -7.56
C LYS A 48 10.24 -0.16 -6.21
N MET A 49 9.66 -0.98 -5.33
CA MET A 49 9.17 -0.55 -4.03
C MET A 49 10.31 -0.56 -3.01
N LEU A 50 10.92 0.61 -2.77
CA LEU A 50 12.02 0.75 -1.80
C LEU A 50 11.64 0.29 -0.38
N ALA A 51 10.36 0.42 -0.02
CA ALA A 51 9.84 -0.04 1.27
C ALA A 51 9.97 -1.56 1.48
N ASP A 52 10.12 -2.35 0.41
CA ASP A 52 10.36 -3.78 0.52
C ASP A 52 11.67 -4.09 1.24
N CYS A 53 12.70 -3.25 1.08
CA CYS A 53 13.96 -3.40 1.78
C CYS A 53 13.83 -3.27 3.29
N LEU A 54 12.77 -2.60 3.76
CA LEU A 54 12.51 -2.33 5.17
C LEU A 54 11.50 -3.31 5.78
N THR A 55 10.65 -3.91 4.95
CA THR A 55 9.51 -4.73 5.41
C THR A 55 9.67 -6.22 5.08
N LYS A 56 10.57 -6.58 4.16
CA LYS A 56 10.80 -7.96 3.73
C LYS A 56 12.25 -8.37 3.97
N ALA A 57 12.45 -9.64 4.30
CA ALA A 57 13.78 -10.26 4.32
C ALA A 57 14.24 -10.57 2.88
N LEU A 58 14.62 -9.52 2.14
CA LEU A 58 15.09 -9.68 0.76
C LEU A 58 16.46 -10.37 0.72
N GLY A 59 16.64 -11.29 -0.23
CA GLY A 59 17.94 -11.85 -0.55
C GLY A 59 18.92 -10.78 -1.07
N LYS A 60 20.23 -11.03 -0.93
CA LYS A 60 21.30 -10.05 -1.24
C LYS A 60 21.18 -9.40 -2.62
N ILE A 61 20.82 -10.18 -3.64
CA ILE A 61 20.68 -9.71 -5.04
C ILE A 61 19.55 -8.67 -5.14
N ARG A 62 18.35 -9.01 -4.62
CA ARG A 62 17.17 -8.17 -4.72
C ARG A 62 17.25 -6.91 -3.83
N LEU A 63 17.99 -7.01 -2.73
CA LEU A 63 18.32 -5.84 -1.91
C LEU A 63 19.26 -4.87 -2.64
N ALA A 64 20.23 -5.39 -3.42
CA ALA A 64 21.13 -4.55 -4.22
C ALA A 64 20.38 -3.87 -5.37
N GLU A 65 19.49 -4.59 -6.06
CA GLU A 65 18.62 -4.04 -7.12
C GLU A 65 17.76 -2.88 -6.62
N ASN A 66 17.19 -3.01 -5.41
CA ASN A 66 16.36 -1.95 -4.82
C ASN A 66 17.17 -0.79 -4.20
N ARG A 67 18.50 -0.89 -4.10
CA ARG A 67 19.38 0.19 -3.58
C ARG A 67 20.00 1.04 -4.68
N SER A 68 19.93 0.57 -5.93
CA SER A 68 20.56 1.17 -7.13
C SER A 68 19.60 2.13 -7.82
#